data_AF-A0A3A4PEZ9-F1
#
_entry.id   AF-A0A3A4PEZ9-F1
#
_cell.length_a   1.000
_cell.length_b   1.000
_cell.length_c   1.000
_cell.angle_alpha   90.00
_cell.angle_beta   90.00
_cell.angle_gamma   90.00
#
_symmetry.space_group_name_H-M   'P 1'
#
loop_
_entity.id
_entity.type
_entity.pdbx_description
1 polymer ?
#
loop_
_entity_poly.entity_id
_entity_poly.type
_entity_poly.pdbx_seq_one_letter_code
_entity_poly.pdbx_strand_id
1 'polypeptide(L)'
;MEYGRQGMRKKAGLFLALVSVVILCASIGCGSGTTTLQASTAESLAEEAAAEMEQGNLTSAADLYQQAREAYQDEGDEAGARECLNHIQDMTMIELAYPLSEDELREKLEGSFPDVPEEERESWVASGELEHITIDGEPHYFYDVASNIRFRNVALFQDDAQLVSHYEMGYDELTEIMDEPRGEPWQSYTRPITYRGTHTLDVPRDVLPASGLLKIWFPIAIITGPQPAVRVTSITPDTYVVGPPSIDEDIGVVYMEVHLEDLGGDLKIDVQFEFEHYEQHFTVDPGKVGAYDTEGALYQEYTSSGGNILVTPEIAETAREVVGNEVNPYLAAQKLNDYVVDNITYSFMPHSALWPRGEAESVYVHENRHGDCGAQSMYFTSLCRAVGIPARTTGGWQLFTGKFSGHFWAEFFLPNYGWVPVDPTAAEIADYIPGLSDAERQDFKDFFFGNQDHLRCVVQKDADVALIPPAAEPVMLVAALQQPAYNCDTMEEIPVAVLGDYWSMQAEVLSD
;
A
#
# COMPACT_ATOMS: atom_id res chain seq x y z
N MET A 1 -7.40 -56.76 -2.02
CA MET A 1 -8.59 -57.44 -2.57
C MET A 1 -8.86 -56.82 -3.93
N GLU A 2 -8.71 -57.63 -4.98
CA GLU A 2 -9.00 -57.29 -6.38
C GLU A 2 -10.50 -57.33 -6.70
N TYR A 3 -10.81 -56.83 -7.92
CA TYR A 3 -12.05 -56.88 -8.72
C TYR A 3 -13.02 -55.70 -8.53
N GLY A 4 -13.44 -54.96 -9.56
CA GLY A 4 -13.27 -55.02 -11.02
C GLY A 4 -14.15 -53.93 -11.67
N ARG A 5 -13.61 -53.10 -12.56
CA ARG A 5 -13.74 -53.11 -14.05
C ARG A 5 -14.94 -52.36 -14.67
N GLN A 6 -14.55 -51.39 -15.53
CA GLN A 6 -15.12 -50.96 -16.83
C GLN A 6 -16.53 -50.33 -16.85
N GLY A 7 -16.80 -49.24 -17.56
CA GLY A 7 -16.05 -48.43 -18.51
C GLY A 7 -17.00 -47.55 -19.36
N MET A 8 -16.39 -46.64 -20.13
CA MET A 8 -16.91 -45.88 -21.29
C MET A 8 -17.57 -44.50 -21.12
N ARG A 9 -16.79 -43.50 -21.59
CA ARG A 9 -17.03 -42.56 -22.74
C ARG A 9 -17.11 -41.05 -22.43
N LYS A 10 -15.99 -40.38 -22.76
CA LYS A 10 -15.79 -39.16 -23.57
C LYS A 10 -16.81 -38.01 -23.49
N LYS A 11 -16.31 -36.82 -23.13
CA LYS A 11 -16.24 -35.52 -23.88
C LYS A 11 -15.88 -34.42 -22.85
N ALA A 12 -14.72 -33.76 -22.88
CA ALA A 12 -14.33 -32.61 -23.72
C ALA A 12 -15.19 -31.34 -23.51
N GLY A 13 -14.54 -30.27 -23.04
CA GLY A 13 -15.03 -28.88 -22.84
C GLY A 13 -14.42 -28.33 -21.54
N LEU A 14 -13.32 -27.57 -21.52
CA LEU A 14 -13.12 -26.21 -22.01
C LEU A 14 -14.26 -25.28 -21.59
N PHE A 15 -14.09 -24.61 -20.44
CA PHE A 15 -14.91 -23.50 -19.99
C PHE A 15 -14.04 -22.25 -19.96
N LEU A 16 -14.07 -21.49 -21.06
CA LEU A 16 -13.86 -20.05 -21.04
C LEU A 16 -15.17 -19.43 -20.54
N ALA A 17 -15.13 -18.67 -19.44
CA ALA A 17 -16.21 -17.78 -19.07
C ALA A 17 -15.93 -16.41 -19.70
N LEU A 18 -16.38 -16.22 -20.94
CA LEU A 18 -16.54 -14.88 -21.53
C LEU A 18 -17.85 -14.30 -20.99
N VAL A 19 -17.76 -13.26 -20.16
CA VAL A 19 -18.91 -12.42 -19.84
C VAL A 19 -19.07 -11.40 -20.98
N SER A 20 -19.86 -11.77 -21.99
CA SER A 20 -20.30 -10.83 -23.02
C SER A 20 -21.49 -10.01 -22.47
N VAL A 21 -21.28 -8.71 -22.26
CA VAL A 21 -22.36 -7.76 -21.99
C VAL A 21 -23.18 -7.58 -23.27
N VAL A 22 -24.41 -8.10 -23.28
CA VAL A 22 -25.39 -7.86 -24.34
C VAL A 22 -26.18 -6.60 -23.99
N ILE A 23 -25.89 -5.49 -24.67
CA ILE A 23 -26.74 -4.29 -24.62
C ILE A 23 -27.99 -4.54 -25.47
N LEU A 24 -29.15 -4.52 -24.83
CA LEU A 24 -30.45 -4.74 -25.44
C LEU A 24 -30.94 -3.44 -26.15
N CYS A 25 -30.79 -3.37 -27.47
CA CYS A 25 -31.41 -2.32 -28.27
C CYS A 25 -32.94 -2.54 -28.40
N ALA A 26 -33.74 -1.73 -27.69
CA ALA A 26 -35.17 -1.59 -27.96
C ALA A 26 -35.39 -0.48 -28.99
N SER A 27 -35.95 -0.84 -30.15
CA SER A 27 -36.42 0.10 -31.17
C SER A 27 -37.95 0.17 -31.16
N ILE A 28 -38.50 1.39 -31.21
CA ILE A 28 -39.53 1.86 -32.14
C ILE A 28 -39.89 3.31 -31.77
N GLY A 29 -39.71 4.23 -32.73
CA GLY A 29 -40.24 5.60 -32.65
C GLY A 29 -39.53 6.55 -33.62
N CYS A 30 -39.89 6.50 -34.91
CA CYS A 30 -39.35 7.37 -35.96
C CYS A 30 -39.44 8.86 -35.62
N GLY A 31 -38.30 9.56 -35.72
CA GLY A 31 -38.19 11.02 -35.68
C GLY A 31 -36.76 11.47 -35.95
N SER A 32 -36.34 11.42 -37.21
CA SER A 32 -35.24 12.20 -37.84
C SER A 32 -34.03 12.60 -36.96
N GLY A 33 -32.91 11.88 -37.14
CA GLY A 33 -31.57 12.37 -36.78
C GLY A 33 -30.72 11.43 -35.95
N THR A 34 -30.60 10.13 -36.29
CA THR A 34 -29.52 9.31 -35.75
C THR A 34 -28.24 9.61 -36.51
N THR A 35 -27.47 10.59 -36.02
CA THR A 35 -26.02 10.60 -36.17
C THR A 35 -25.50 9.41 -35.39
N THR A 36 -25.15 8.32 -36.06
CA THR A 36 -24.05 7.47 -35.59
C THR A 36 -22.84 8.38 -35.57
N LEU A 37 -22.46 8.87 -34.38
CA LEU A 37 -21.17 9.53 -34.18
C LEU A 37 -20.13 8.47 -34.56
N GLN A 38 -19.42 8.73 -35.65
CA GLN A 38 -18.24 7.95 -36.01
C GLN A 38 -17.18 8.33 -34.98
N ALA A 39 -16.58 7.34 -34.31
CA ALA A 39 -15.52 7.58 -33.31
C ALA A 39 -14.47 8.51 -33.92
N SER A 40 -13.98 9.48 -33.13
CA SER A 40 -12.93 10.38 -33.61
C SER A 40 -11.64 9.60 -33.88
N THR A 41 -10.69 10.21 -34.60
CA THR A 41 -9.41 9.53 -34.83
C THR A 41 -8.70 9.27 -33.50
N ALA A 42 -8.80 10.24 -32.57
CA ALA A 42 -8.26 10.11 -31.23
C ALA A 42 -8.90 8.97 -30.43
N GLU A 43 -10.24 8.89 -30.43
CA GLU A 43 -10.99 7.83 -29.72
C GLU A 43 -10.64 6.43 -30.25
N SER A 44 -10.53 6.27 -31.57
CA SER A 44 -10.14 4.99 -32.17
C SER A 44 -8.71 4.57 -31.81
N LEU A 45 -7.77 5.52 -31.70
CA LEU A 45 -6.39 5.25 -31.30
C LEU A 45 -6.31 4.86 -29.82
N ALA A 46 -7.07 5.55 -28.96
CA ALA A 46 -7.15 5.23 -27.53
C ALA A 46 -7.75 3.84 -27.28
N GLU A 47 -8.80 3.47 -28.02
CA GLU A 47 -9.37 2.11 -27.95
C GLU A 47 -8.37 1.03 -28.39
N GLU A 48 -7.57 1.28 -29.44
CA GLU A 48 -6.52 0.36 -29.89
C GLU A 48 -5.40 0.27 -28.84
N ALA A 49 -5.00 1.39 -28.25
CA ALA A 49 -4.00 1.43 -27.19
C ALA A 49 -4.43 0.63 -25.95
N ALA A 50 -5.68 0.76 -25.52
CA ALA A 50 -6.25 0.00 -24.41
C ALA A 50 -6.23 -1.52 -24.69
N ALA A 51 -6.52 -1.92 -25.93
CA ALA A 51 -6.48 -3.34 -26.32
C ALA A 51 -5.06 -3.91 -26.34
N GLU A 52 -4.05 -3.13 -26.74
CA GLU A 52 -2.64 -3.52 -26.65
C GLU A 52 -2.18 -3.62 -25.18
N MET A 53 -2.61 -2.69 -24.33
CA MET A 53 -2.31 -2.71 -22.89
C MET A 53 -2.91 -3.95 -22.21
N GLU A 54 -4.16 -4.32 -22.51
CA GLU A 54 -4.80 -5.54 -21.99
C GLU A 54 -4.06 -6.82 -22.41
N GLN A 55 -3.36 -6.80 -23.55
CA GLN A 55 -2.53 -7.89 -24.03
C GLN A 55 -1.10 -7.90 -23.46
N GLY A 56 -0.73 -6.89 -22.67
CA GLY A 56 0.62 -6.71 -22.12
C GLY A 56 1.63 -6.10 -23.10
N ASN A 57 1.18 -5.57 -24.23
CA ASN A 57 2.05 -4.94 -25.24
C ASN A 57 2.28 -3.46 -24.92
N LEU A 58 2.95 -3.18 -23.80
CA LEU A 58 3.07 -1.84 -23.23
C LEU A 58 3.79 -0.86 -24.17
N THR A 59 4.82 -1.29 -24.92
CA THR A 59 5.50 -0.42 -25.89
C THR A 59 4.53 0.06 -26.97
N SER A 60 3.76 -0.87 -27.56
CA SER A 60 2.78 -0.54 -28.61
C SER A 60 1.64 0.32 -28.07
N ALA A 61 1.16 0.01 -26.87
CA ALA A 61 0.12 0.78 -26.20
C ALA A 61 0.57 2.22 -25.92
N ALA A 62 1.80 2.43 -25.43
CA ALA A 62 2.35 3.76 -25.18
C ALA A 62 2.44 4.60 -26.45
N ASP A 63 2.94 4.03 -27.55
CA ASP A 63 3.01 4.70 -28.85
C ASP A 63 1.62 5.10 -29.38
N LEU A 64 0.60 4.24 -29.18
CA LEU A 64 -0.78 4.51 -29.59
C LEU A 64 -1.43 5.58 -28.70
N TYR A 65 -1.25 5.53 -27.38
CA TYR A 65 -1.75 6.57 -26.48
C TYR A 65 -1.08 7.92 -26.76
N GLN A 66 0.20 7.94 -27.12
CA GLN A 66 0.88 9.19 -27.50
C GLN A 66 0.27 9.78 -28.78
N GLN A 67 -0.02 8.94 -29.79
CA GLN A 67 -0.71 9.38 -31.01
C GLN A 67 -2.14 9.84 -30.72
N ALA A 68 -2.88 9.13 -29.87
CA ALA A 68 -4.22 9.50 -29.44
C ALA A 68 -4.22 10.86 -28.72
N ARG A 69 -3.24 11.06 -27.83
CA ARG A 69 -3.04 12.32 -27.11
C ARG A 69 -2.83 13.51 -28.05
N GLU A 70 -1.94 13.38 -29.02
CA GLU A 70 -1.69 14.42 -30.03
C GLU A 70 -2.96 14.71 -30.85
N ALA A 71 -3.72 13.67 -31.21
CA ALA A 71 -4.98 13.83 -31.91
C ALA A 71 -6.06 14.53 -31.06
N TYR A 72 -6.17 14.22 -29.77
CA TYR A 72 -7.08 14.92 -28.85
C TYR A 72 -6.70 16.40 -28.70
N GLN A 73 -5.41 16.72 -28.64
CA GLN A 73 -4.93 18.12 -28.61
C GLN A 73 -5.30 18.88 -29.88
N ASP A 74 -5.13 18.26 -31.05
CA ASP A 74 -5.53 18.84 -32.34
C ASP A 74 -7.06 19.05 -32.43
N GLU A 75 -7.83 18.17 -31.79
CA GLU A 75 -9.30 18.28 -31.66
C GLU A 75 -9.74 19.32 -30.59
N GLY A 76 -8.81 19.80 -29.76
CA GLY A 76 -9.07 20.73 -28.65
C GLY A 76 -9.69 20.08 -27.42
N ASP A 77 -9.56 18.76 -27.28
CA ASP A 77 -10.02 17.97 -26.13
C ASP A 77 -8.86 17.71 -25.16
N GLU A 78 -8.63 18.66 -24.26
CA GLU A 78 -7.60 18.55 -23.23
C GLU A 78 -7.87 17.42 -22.22
N ALA A 79 -9.13 17.02 -22.03
CA ALA A 79 -9.49 15.95 -21.10
C ALA A 79 -9.07 14.58 -21.67
N GLY A 80 -9.40 14.32 -22.94
CA GLY A 80 -8.95 13.11 -23.64
C GLY A 80 -7.42 13.03 -23.74
N ALA A 81 -6.77 14.16 -24.04
CA ALA A 81 -5.30 14.23 -24.08
C ALA A 81 -4.67 13.93 -22.70
N ARG A 82 -5.28 14.41 -21.61
CA ARG A 82 -4.84 14.11 -20.25
C ARG A 82 -5.05 12.65 -19.87
N GLU A 83 -6.18 12.06 -20.24
CA GLU A 83 -6.47 10.64 -19.99
C GLU A 83 -5.43 9.73 -20.68
N CYS A 84 -5.07 10.02 -21.93
CA CYS A 84 -3.98 9.31 -22.62
C CYS A 84 -2.63 9.47 -21.89
N LEU A 85 -2.31 10.66 -21.38
CA LEU A 85 -1.08 10.88 -20.61
C LEU A 85 -1.08 10.05 -19.32
N ASN A 86 -2.20 9.99 -18.60
CA ASN A 86 -2.32 9.17 -17.39
C ASN A 86 -2.05 7.69 -17.69
N HIS A 87 -2.58 7.15 -18.81
CA HIS A 87 -2.30 5.78 -19.22
C HIS A 87 -0.82 5.54 -19.55
N ILE A 88 -0.16 6.49 -20.22
CA ILE A 88 1.28 6.41 -20.49
C ILE A 88 2.07 6.37 -19.18
N GLN A 89 1.68 7.19 -18.20
CA GLN A 89 2.30 7.24 -16.89
C GLN A 89 2.05 5.94 -16.09
N ASP A 90 0.84 5.39 -16.15
CA ASP A 90 0.49 4.10 -15.54
C ASP A 90 1.40 2.96 -16.08
N MET A 91 1.61 2.91 -17.39
CA MET A 91 2.52 1.93 -18.00
C MET A 91 3.97 2.16 -17.59
N THR A 92 4.40 3.43 -17.52
CA THR A 92 5.74 3.78 -17.04
C THR A 92 5.94 3.31 -15.59
N MET A 93 4.93 3.43 -14.73
CA MET A 93 4.97 2.93 -13.35
C MET A 93 5.09 1.40 -13.28
N ILE A 94 4.42 0.69 -14.19
CA ILE A 94 4.56 -0.77 -14.32
C ILE A 94 6.00 -1.13 -14.74
N GLU A 95 6.54 -0.47 -15.77
CA GLU A 95 7.90 -0.73 -16.26
C GLU A 95 8.97 -0.40 -15.21
N LEU A 96 8.82 0.68 -14.46
CA LEU A 96 9.71 1.04 -13.35
C LEU A 96 9.67 0.02 -12.20
N ALA A 97 8.51 -0.62 -11.97
CA ALA A 97 8.39 -1.69 -10.98
C ALA A 97 9.06 -2.98 -11.49
N TYR A 98 8.96 -3.29 -12.79
CA TYR A 98 9.49 -4.50 -13.42
C TYR A 98 10.57 -4.21 -14.49
N PRO A 99 11.70 -3.57 -14.15
CA PRO A 99 12.64 -3.08 -15.15
C PRO A 99 13.58 -4.18 -15.67
N LEU A 100 13.65 -5.33 -15.00
CA LEU A 100 14.69 -6.33 -15.25
C LEU A 100 14.22 -7.35 -16.29
N SER A 101 14.92 -7.45 -17.41
CA SER A 101 14.85 -8.64 -18.25
C SER A 101 15.41 -9.87 -17.52
N GLU A 102 15.19 -11.07 -18.05
CA GLU A 102 15.72 -12.30 -17.44
C GLU A 102 17.26 -12.33 -17.37
N ASP A 103 17.96 -11.76 -18.35
CA ASP A 103 19.42 -11.67 -18.35
C ASP A 103 19.91 -10.68 -17.27
N GLU A 104 19.25 -9.52 -17.13
CA GLU A 104 19.58 -8.53 -16.10
C GLU A 104 19.23 -9.03 -14.69
N LEU A 105 18.17 -9.82 -14.55
CA LEU A 105 17.86 -10.53 -13.31
C LEU A 105 19.04 -11.41 -12.90
N ARG A 106 19.56 -12.24 -13.81
CA ARG A 106 20.69 -13.13 -13.51
C ARG A 106 21.93 -12.36 -13.08
N GLU A 107 22.27 -11.27 -13.78
CA GLU A 107 23.37 -10.38 -13.39
C GLU A 107 23.15 -9.79 -11.99
N LYS A 108 21.92 -9.33 -11.70
CA LYS A 108 21.56 -8.80 -10.38
C LYS A 108 21.69 -9.85 -9.29
N LEU A 109 21.25 -11.09 -9.53
CA LEU A 109 21.36 -12.20 -8.58
C LEU A 109 22.82 -12.59 -8.35
N GLU A 110 23.66 -12.63 -9.39
CA GLU A 110 25.10 -12.87 -9.25
C GLU A 110 25.77 -11.80 -8.40
N GLY A 111 25.47 -10.52 -8.65
CA GLY A 111 26.03 -9.40 -7.88
C GLY A 111 25.54 -9.35 -6.43
N SER A 112 24.28 -9.72 -6.21
CA SER A 112 23.64 -9.64 -4.89
C SER A 112 23.92 -10.86 -4.02
N PHE A 113 24.26 -12.00 -4.61
CA PHE A 113 24.53 -13.26 -3.91
C PHE A 113 25.81 -13.93 -4.45
N PRO A 114 26.98 -13.28 -4.36
CA PRO A 114 28.22 -13.78 -4.95
C PRO A 114 28.67 -15.13 -4.37
N ASP A 115 28.33 -15.40 -3.10
CA ASP A 115 28.70 -16.62 -2.39
C ASP A 115 27.70 -17.77 -2.58
N VAL A 116 26.52 -17.51 -3.15
CA VAL A 116 25.52 -18.54 -3.48
C VAL A 116 25.91 -19.22 -4.80
N PRO A 117 25.95 -20.56 -4.89
CA PRO A 117 26.27 -21.25 -6.14
C PRO A 117 25.33 -20.86 -7.29
N GLU A 118 25.87 -20.78 -8.51
CA GLU A 118 25.09 -20.47 -9.72
C GLU A 118 23.89 -21.41 -9.90
N GLU A 119 24.06 -22.71 -9.65
CA GLU A 119 22.97 -23.70 -9.72
C GLU A 119 21.81 -23.37 -8.77
N GLU A 120 22.10 -22.82 -7.59
CA GLU A 120 21.08 -22.40 -6.63
C GLU A 120 20.38 -21.11 -7.09
N ARG A 121 21.13 -20.13 -7.59
CA ARG A 121 20.54 -18.89 -8.15
C ARG A 121 19.63 -19.17 -9.35
N GLU A 122 20.05 -20.06 -10.26
CA GLU A 122 19.23 -20.48 -11.39
C GLU A 122 17.98 -21.26 -10.95
N SER A 123 18.03 -21.96 -9.81
CA SER A 123 16.86 -22.64 -9.28
C SER A 123 15.75 -21.67 -8.83
N TRP A 124 16.12 -20.45 -8.38
CA TRP A 124 15.15 -19.40 -8.05
C TRP A 124 14.48 -18.84 -9.30
N VAL A 125 15.24 -18.61 -10.38
CA VAL A 125 14.65 -18.17 -11.66
C VAL A 125 13.73 -19.26 -12.23
N ALA A 126 14.19 -20.51 -12.20
CA ALA A 126 13.46 -21.65 -12.75
C ALA A 126 12.20 -22.05 -11.95
N SER A 127 12.05 -21.61 -10.69
CA SER A 127 10.84 -21.90 -9.91
C SER A 127 9.62 -21.16 -10.43
N GLY A 128 9.81 -20.01 -11.08
CA GLY A 128 8.74 -19.11 -11.48
C GLY A 128 8.08 -18.35 -10.32
N GLU A 129 8.64 -18.42 -9.11
CA GLU A 129 8.11 -17.80 -7.89
C GLU A 129 8.66 -16.38 -7.63
N LEU A 130 9.58 -15.91 -8.47
CA LEU A 130 10.06 -14.52 -8.41
C LEU A 130 9.02 -13.60 -9.04
N GLU A 131 8.81 -12.43 -8.44
CA GLU A 131 7.83 -11.44 -8.90
C GLU A 131 8.16 -11.02 -10.32
N HIS A 132 7.25 -11.33 -11.24
CA HIS A 132 7.38 -10.97 -12.64
C HIS A 132 6.03 -10.73 -13.31
N ILE A 133 6.07 -10.04 -14.43
CA ILE A 133 4.98 -9.89 -15.38
C ILE A 133 5.49 -10.14 -16.80
N THR A 134 4.57 -10.25 -17.75
CA THR A 134 4.91 -10.25 -19.18
C THR A 134 4.75 -8.85 -19.75
N ILE A 135 5.81 -8.29 -20.32
CA ILE A 135 5.81 -7.02 -21.06
C ILE A 135 6.26 -7.34 -22.47
N ASP A 136 5.47 -6.96 -23.48
CA ASP A 136 5.75 -7.15 -24.91
C ASP A 136 6.12 -8.61 -25.28
N GLY A 137 5.51 -9.57 -24.57
CA GLY A 137 5.71 -11.01 -24.78
C GLY A 137 6.91 -11.62 -24.05
N GLU A 138 7.69 -10.83 -23.30
CA GLU A 138 8.87 -11.29 -22.55
C GLU A 138 8.68 -11.11 -21.04
N PRO A 139 9.30 -11.96 -20.19
CA PRO A 139 9.23 -11.83 -18.75
C PRO A 139 10.08 -10.67 -18.23
N HIS A 140 9.48 -9.87 -17.35
CA HIS A 140 10.10 -8.73 -16.70
C HIS A 140 9.92 -8.83 -15.19
N TYR A 141 11.01 -8.65 -14.44
CA TYR A 141 11.10 -8.96 -13.02
C TYR A 141 11.18 -7.74 -12.13
N PHE A 142 10.62 -7.87 -10.93
CA PHE A 142 10.52 -6.81 -9.94
C PHE A 142 11.91 -6.27 -9.55
N TYR A 143 12.04 -4.95 -9.46
CA TYR A 143 13.34 -4.31 -9.25
C TYR A 143 14.01 -4.73 -7.94
N ASP A 144 13.26 -5.10 -6.90
CA ASP A 144 13.78 -5.45 -5.56
C ASP A 144 13.76 -6.95 -5.25
N VAL A 145 13.71 -7.79 -6.30
CA VAL A 145 13.71 -9.26 -6.20
C VAL A 145 14.81 -9.84 -5.30
N ALA A 146 15.99 -9.22 -5.26
CA ALA A 146 17.11 -9.68 -4.43
C ALA A 146 16.85 -9.50 -2.93
N SER A 147 16.14 -8.43 -2.54
CA SER A 147 15.72 -8.22 -1.16
C SER A 147 14.61 -9.21 -0.80
N ASN A 148 13.63 -9.43 -1.69
CA ASN A 148 12.57 -10.42 -1.48
C ASN A 148 13.13 -11.84 -1.25
N ILE A 149 14.15 -12.25 -2.00
CA ILE A 149 14.81 -13.55 -1.79
C ILE A 149 15.41 -13.65 -0.38
N ARG A 150 16.00 -12.57 0.17
CA ARG A 150 16.50 -12.56 1.57
C ARG A 150 15.35 -12.70 2.55
N PHE A 151 14.31 -11.87 2.43
CA PHE A 151 13.17 -11.91 3.35
C PHE A 151 12.45 -13.27 3.35
N ARG A 152 12.39 -13.94 2.19
CA ARG A 152 11.77 -15.27 2.04
C ARG A 152 12.68 -16.41 2.44
N ASN A 153 13.97 -16.16 2.65
CA ASN A 153 14.94 -17.14 3.07
C ASN A 153 15.70 -16.63 4.30
N VAL A 154 15.16 -16.94 5.49
CA VAL A 154 15.71 -16.52 6.79
C VAL A 154 17.20 -16.85 6.94
N ALA A 155 17.69 -17.95 6.36
CA ALA A 155 19.12 -18.26 6.40
C ALA A 155 19.96 -17.25 5.61
N LEU A 156 19.54 -16.90 4.38
CA LEU A 156 20.21 -15.87 3.58
C LEU A 156 20.09 -14.48 4.22
N PHE A 157 18.96 -14.19 4.87
CA PHE A 157 18.82 -12.98 5.68
C PHE A 157 19.84 -12.94 6.81
N GLN A 158 19.93 -14.02 7.59
CA GLN A 158 20.79 -14.11 8.77
C GLN A 158 22.29 -14.14 8.43
N ASP A 159 22.65 -14.54 7.21
CA ASP A 159 24.01 -14.46 6.69
C ASP A 159 24.44 -13.02 6.35
N ASP A 160 23.49 -12.09 6.18
CA ASP A 160 23.75 -10.67 5.96
C ASP A 160 23.89 -9.90 7.28
N ALA A 161 25.13 -9.81 7.78
CA ALA A 161 25.42 -9.16 9.06
C ALA A 161 24.98 -7.69 9.16
N GLN A 162 24.89 -6.95 8.04
CA GLN A 162 24.44 -5.56 8.08
C GLN A 162 22.92 -5.49 8.26
N LEU A 163 22.20 -6.34 7.54
CA LEU A 163 20.76 -6.45 7.62
C LEU A 163 20.32 -6.96 9.00
N VAL A 164 20.99 -7.99 9.53
CA VAL A 164 20.76 -8.49 10.89
C VAL A 164 20.98 -7.40 11.92
N SER A 165 22.11 -6.68 11.86
CA SER A 165 22.39 -5.59 12.80
C SER A 165 21.33 -4.48 12.77
N HIS A 166 20.74 -4.20 11.60
CA HIS A 166 19.64 -3.25 11.48
C HIS A 166 18.38 -3.72 12.21
N TYR A 167 18.02 -4.99 12.04
CA TYR A 167 16.85 -5.60 12.69
C TYR A 167 17.06 -5.80 14.19
N GLU A 168 18.28 -6.15 14.62
CA GLU A 168 18.65 -6.24 16.05
C GLU A 168 18.45 -4.90 16.76
N MET A 169 18.81 -3.77 16.15
CA MET A 169 18.56 -2.45 16.75
C MET A 169 17.06 -2.19 16.98
N GLY A 170 16.20 -2.55 16.02
CA GLY A 170 14.76 -2.42 16.17
C GLY A 170 14.20 -3.40 17.21
N TYR A 171 14.66 -4.64 17.19
CA TYR A 171 14.27 -5.67 18.16
C TYR A 171 14.64 -5.28 19.59
N ASP A 172 15.86 -4.79 19.81
CA ASP A 172 16.34 -4.37 21.13
C ASP A 172 15.50 -3.21 21.68
N GLU A 173 15.26 -2.17 20.87
CA GLU A 173 14.43 -1.01 21.24
C GLU A 173 13.00 -1.45 21.61
N LEU A 174 12.38 -2.31 20.79
CA LEU A 174 11.03 -2.82 21.03
C LEU A 174 10.97 -3.72 22.27
N THR A 175 11.99 -4.56 22.49
CA THR A 175 12.08 -5.43 23.66
C THR A 175 12.23 -4.61 24.95
N GLU A 176 13.00 -3.52 24.93
CA GLU A 176 13.08 -2.58 26.06
C GLU A 176 11.69 -1.98 26.38
N ILE A 177 10.91 -1.62 25.36
CA ILE A 177 9.53 -1.15 25.55
C ILE A 177 8.65 -2.26 26.15
N MET A 178 8.76 -3.50 25.66
CA MET A 178 7.97 -4.64 26.13
C MET A 178 8.26 -5.05 27.58
N ASP A 179 9.53 -4.98 28.00
CA ASP A 179 10.00 -5.41 29.32
C ASP A 179 9.66 -4.42 30.44
N GLU A 180 9.36 -3.17 30.07
CA GLU A 180 8.97 -2.15 31.03
C GLU A 180 7.67 -2.53 31.76
N PRO A 181 7.59 -2.34 33.09
CA PRO A 181 6.45 -2.77 33.87
C PRO A 181 5.15 -2.15 33.36
N ARG A 182 4.20 -3.01 33.03
CA ARG A 182 2.86 -2.61 32.64
C ARG A 182 2.27 -1.69 33.69
N GLY A 183 1.68 -0.60 33.22
CA GLY A 183 0.89 0.30 34.04
C GLY A 183 -0.38 -0.35 34.57
N GLU A 184 -1.30 0.47 35.05
CA GLU A 184 -2.58 -0.02 35.53
C GLU A 184 -3.41 -0.63 34.38
N PRO A 185 -4.08 -1.79 34.55
CA PRO A 185 -4.80 -2.47 33.46
C PRO A 185 -5.95 -1.69 32.81
N TRP A 186 -6.40 -0.59 33.44
CA TRP A 186 -7.43 0.31 32.90
C TRP A 186 -6.84 1.49 32.11
N GLN A 187 -5.52 1.62 32.05
CA GLN A 187 -4.81 2.65 31.32
C GLN A 187 -4.25 2.04 30.03
N SER A 188 -5.00 2.16 28.93
CA SER A 188 -4.59 1.58 27.64
C SER A 188 -3.51 2.37 26.91
N TYR A 189 -3.30 3.64 27.28
CA TYR A 189 -2.30 4.52 26.67
C TYR A 189 -1.30 5.01 27.71
N THR A 190 -0.02 4.70 27.52
CA THR A 190 1.06 5.00 28.47
C THR A 190 2.30 5.53 27.77
N ARG A 191 3.26 6.05 28.56
CA ARG A 191 4.62 6.42 28.14
C ARG A 191 4.66 7.16 26.78
N PRO A 192 4.06 8.36 26.65
CA PRO A 192 4.09 9.07 25.39
C PRO A 192 5.48 9.58 25.04
N ILE A 193 5.83 9.59 23.76
CA ILE A 193 6.96 10.35 23.22
C ILE A 193 6.42 11.49 22.36
N THR A 194 7.03 12.67 22.47
CA THR A 194 6.73 13.82 21.61
C THR A 194 7.80 14.01 20.55
N TYR A 195 7.38 14.05 19.29
CA TYR A 195 8.23 14.26 18.13
C TYR A 195 7.93 15.57 17.42
N ARG A 196 8.93 16.10 16.71
CA ARG A 196 8.78 17.07 15.62
C ARG A 196 9.14 16.41 14.30
N GLY A 197 8.23 16.45 13.35
CA GLY A 197 8.49 16.15 11.95
C GLY A 197 8.78 17.42 11.15
N THR A 198 9.77 17.37 10.27
CA THR A 198 10.09 18.43 9.32
C THR A 198 10.16 17.86 7.92
N HIS A 199 9.28 18.31 7.02
CA HIS A 199 9.45 18.14 5.59
C HIS A 199 10.24 19.31 5.02
N THR A 200 11.17 19.02 4.12
CA THR A 200 11.85 20.01 3.29
C THR A 200 11.75 19.57 1.84
N LEU A 201 11.28 20.46 0.97
CA LEU A 201 11.27 20.31 -0.48
C LEU A 201 12.12 21.44 -1.08
N ASP A 202 13.23 21.10 -1.73
CA ASP A 202 14.17 22.06 -2.33
C ASP A 202 14.43 21.73 -3.80
N VAL A 203 13.58 22.25 -4.68
CA VAL A 203 13.55 21.92 -6.12
C VAL A 203 14.18 23.05 -6.94
N PRO A 204 15.26 22.79 -7.69
CA PRO A 204 15.84 23.75 -8.64
C PRO A 204 14.82 24.23 -9.68
N ARG A 205 14.86 25.52 -10.04
CA ARG A 205 13.86 26.09 -10.97
C ARG A 205 13.83 25.39 -12.34
N ASP A 206 14.95 24.89 -12.82
CA ASP A 206 15.11 24.25 -14.13
C ASP A 206 14.54 22.82 -14.20
N VAL A 207 14.23 22.22 -13.04
CA VAL A 207 13.52 20.94 -12.95
C VAL A 207 12.00 21.12 -13.16
N LEU A 208 11.47 22.31 -12.84
CA LEU A 208 10.04 22.61 -12.91
C LEU A 208 9.63 23.16 -14.28
N PRO A 209 8.42 22.84 -14.78
CA PRO A 209 7.84 23.49 -15.96
C PRO A 209 7.83 25.03 -15.86
N ALA A 210 7.80 25.71 -17.00
CA ALA A 210 7.84 27.18 -17.05
C ALA A 210 6.56 27.85 -16.52
N SER A 211 5.43 27.14 -16.58
CA SER A 211 4.09 27.59 -16.17
C SER A 211 3.28 26.39 -15.72
N GLY A 212 2.12 26.61 -15.11
CA GLY A 212 1.21 25.56 -14.66
C GLY A 212 0.99 25.61 -13.16
N LEU A 213 0.07 24.79 -12.69
CA LEU A 213 -0.31 24.66 -11.29
C LEU A 213 0.28 23.36 -10.72
N LEU A 214 1.31 23.50 -9.89
CA LEU A 214 1.83 22.40 -9.08
C LEU A 214 1.02 22.31 -7.79
N LYS A 215 0.38 21.15 -7.58
CA LYS A 215 -0.39 20.80 -6.39
C LYS A 215 0.41 19.84 -5.54
N ILE A 216 0.49 20.09 -4.24
CA ILE A 216 1.30 19.30 -3.31
C ILE A 216 0.46 18.97 -2.07
N TRP A 217 0.45 17.71 -1.67
CA TRP A 217 -0.12 17.26 -0.40
C TRP A 217 0.99 16.72 0.49
N PHE A 218 1.45 17.49 1.47
CA PHE A 218 2.42 17.01 2.45
C PHE A 218 1.71 16.20 3.53
N PRO A 219 2.06 14.91 3.73
CA PRO A 219 1.49 14.13 4.83
C PRO A 219 1.90 14.70 6.18
N ILE A 220 0.98 14.75 7.14
CA ILE A 220 1.25 15.16 8.52
C ILE A 220 0.49 14.27 9.49
N ALA A 221 0.88 14.29 10.76
CA ALA A 221 0.19 13.59 11.82
C ALA A 221 -1.31 13.98 11.92
N ILE A 222 -2.16 13.06 12.36
CA ILE A 222 -3.58 13.29 12.70
C ILE A 222 -3.90 12.96 14.16
N ILE A 223 -4.97 13.55 14.67
CA ILE A 223 -5.45 13.30 16.03
C ILE A 223 -6.16 11.95 16.07
N THR A 224 -5.68 11.05 16.92
CA THR A 224 -6.29 9.75 17.20
C THR A 224 -6.27 9.44 18.70
N GLY A 225 -6.76 8.26 19.10
CA GLY A 225 -6.68 7.78 20.48
C GLY A 225 -5.24 7.78 21.04
N PRO A 226 -4.30 7.03 20.42
CA PRO A 226 -2.91 7.01 20.85
C PRO A 226 -2.12 8.24 20.42
N GLN A 227 -2.65 9.11 19.55
CA GLN A 227 -1.98 10.33 19.10
C GLN A 227 -2.85 11.57 19.36
N PRO A 228 -3.08 11.98 20.62
CA PRO A 228 -4.10 12.98 20.95
C PRO A 228 -3.66 14.43 20.73
N ALA A 229 -2.35 14.70 20.69
CA ALA A 229 -1.81 16.06 20.60
C ALA A 229 -1.01 16.22 19.31
N VAL A 230 -1.61 16.89 18.32
CA VAL A 230 -0.97 17.21 17.04
C VAL A 230 -1.05 18.71 16.77
N ARG A 231 0.04 19.28 16.25
CA ARG A 231 0.08 20.68 15.80
C ARG A 231 0.99 20.86 14.60
N VAL A 232 0.56 21.67 13.63
CA VAL A 232 1.48 22.23 12.62
C VAL A 232 2.11 23.49 13.21
N THR A 233 3.43 23.50 13.35
CA THR A 233 4.17 24.56 14.05
C THR A 233 4.76 25.61 13.12
N SER A 234 5.07 25.24 11.88
CA SER A 234 5.59 26.17 10.86
C SER A 234 5.26 25.68 9.46
N ILE A 235 4.96 26.63 8.57
CA ILE A 235 4.90 26.41 7.12
C ILE A 235 5.63 27.59 6.47
N THR A 236 6.59 27.33 5.59
CA THR A 236 7.35 28.37 4.91
C THR A 236 7.63 27.99 3.45
N PRO A 237 7.22 28.80 2.47
CA PRO A 237 6.29 29.92 2.59
C PRO A 237 4.84 29.44 2.84
N ASP A 238 4.08 30.21 3.62
CA ASP A 238 2.66 29.93 3.89
C ASP A 238 1.74 30.41 2.75
N THR A 239 2.26 31.19 1.80
CA THR A 239 1.50 31.79 0.70
C THR A 239 0.89 30.78 -0.27
N TYR A 240 1.41 29.56 -0.33
CA TYR A 240 0.90 28.49 -1.20
C TYR A 240 -0.20 27.65 -0.55
N VAL A 241 -0.44 27.82 0.76
CA VAL A 241 -1.40 27.01 1.51
C VAL A 241 -2.83 27.42 1.15
N VAL A 242 -3.63 26.47 0.66
CA VAL A 242 -5.00 26.73 0.17
C VAL A 242 -6.05 26.61 1.29
N GLY A 243 -5.73 25.88 2.37
CA GLY A 243 -6.65 25.65 3.48
C GLY A 243 -5.94 25.26 4.78
N PRO A 244 -6.68 25.15 5.90
CA PRO A 244 -6.09 24.68 7.15
C PRO A 244 -5.57 23.25 7.00
N PRO A 245 -4.47 22.87 7.68
CA PRO A 245 -4.00 21.50 7.76
C PRO A 245 -5.08 20.55 8.35
N SER A 246 -5.26 19.37 7.75
CA SER A 246 -6.35 18.44 8.10
C SER A 246 -6.01 17.50 9.27
N ILE A 247 -5.55 18.04 10.39
CA ILE A 247 -5.08 17.25 11.54
C ILE A 247 -6.20 16.50 12.28
N ASP A 248 -7.47 16.86 12.10
CA ASP A 248 -8.63 16.25 12.76
C ASP A 248 -9.53 15.43 11.82
N GLU A 249 -9.05 15.18 10.60
CA GLU A 249 -9.73 14.38 9.58
C GLU A 249 -9.25 12.92 9.59
N ASP A 250 -9.63 12.13 8.57
CA ASP A 250 -9.17 10.74 8.40
C ASP A 250 -7.80 10.62 7.72
N ILE A 251 -7.31 11.72 7.14
CA ILE A 251 -5.96 11.86 6.57
C ILE A 251 -5.38 13.24 6.88
N GLY A 252 -4.12 13.28 7.29
CA GLY A 252 -3.42 14.51 7.64
C GLY A 252 -2.62 15.02 6.46
N VAL A 253 -3.01 16.18 5.94
CA VAL A 253 -2.30 16.85 4.85
C VAL A 253 -2.18 18.35 5.07
N VAL A 254 -1.07 18.91 4.59
CA VAL A 254 -0.97 20.32 4.21
C VAL A 254 -1.06 20.40 2.70
N TYR A 255 -2.17 20.94 2.18
CA TYR A 255 -2.38 21.13 0.76
C TYR A 255 -1.88 22.49 0.28
N MET A 256 -1.08 22.48 -0.78
CA MET A 256 -0.48 23.67 -1.39
C MET A 256 -0.69 23.72 -2.90
N GLU A 257 -0.83 24.94 -3.41
CA GLU A 257 -0.90 25.26 -4.83
C GLU A 257 0.18 26.28 -5.20
N VAL A 258 1.04 25.91 -6.15
CA VAL A 258 2.16 26.74 -6.62
C VAL A 258 1.96 27.05 -8.11
N HIS A 259 1.71 28.32 -8.43
CA HIS A 259 1.71 28.81 -9.80
C HIS A 259 3.16 28.94 -10.31
N LEU A 260 3.58 28.05 -11.20
CA LEU A 260 4.97 27.92 -11.63
C LEU A 260 5.44 29.13 -12.45
N GLU A 261 4.54 29.83 -13.13
CA GLU A 261 4.82 31.08 -13.84
C GLU A 261 5.22 32.24 -12.90
N ASP A 262 4.80 32.19 -11.64
CA ASP A 262 5.08 33.22 -10.64
C ASP A 262 6.39 32.93 -9.88
N LEU A 263 6.98 31.73 -10.04
CA LEU A 263 8.25 31.37 -9.42
C LEU A 263 9.43 32.10 -10.08
N GLY A 264 10.01 33.04 -9.34
CA GLY A 264 11.22 33.78 -9.76
C GLY A 264 12.54 33.01 -9.57
N GLY A 265 12.53 31.80 -9.01
CA GLY A 265 13.71 30.99 -8.71
C GLY A 265 13.32 29.61 -8.17
N ASP A 266 14.25 28.94 -7.49
CA ASP A 266 14.05 27.59 -6.92
C ASP A 266 12.84 27.55 -5.98
N LEU A 267 12.12 26.43 -5.98
CA LEU A 267 11.02 26.18 -5.06
C LEU A 267 11.57 25.60 -3.76
N LYS A 268 11.43 26.34 -2.65
CA LYS A 268 11.82 25.90 -1.31
C LYS A 268 10.60 25.92 -0.40
N ILE A 269 10.25 24.78 0.17
CA ILE A 269 9.14 24.62 1.10
C ILE A 269 9.62 23.85 2.33
N ASP A 270 9.32 24.37 3.51
CA ASP A 270 9.47 23.69 4.80
C ASP A 270 8.11 23.59 5.51
N VAL A 271 7.76 22.39 5.96
CA VAL A 271 6.55 22.12 6.77
C VAL A 271 6.97 21.41 8.05
N GLN A 272 6.64 21.99 9.20
CA GLN A 272 6.93 21.40 10.51
C GLN A 272 5.65 21.09 11.26
N PHE A 273 5.58 19.89 11.82
CA PHE A 273 4.51 19.47 12.71
C PHE A 273 5.08 18.76 13.93
N GLU A 274 4.30 18.73 15.00
CA GLU A 274 4.64 18.01 16.22
C GLU A 274 3.48 17.13 16.62
N PHE A 275 3.81 15.95 17.17
CA PHE A 275 2.82 15.00 17.66
C PHE A 275 3.34 14.28 18.89
N GLU A 276 2.41 13.91 19.78
CA GLU A 276 2.64 13.01 20.91
C GLU A 276 2.00 11.66 20.58
N HIS A 277 2.77 10.57 20.64
CA HIS A 277 2.25 9.21 20.43
C HIS A 277 2.46 8.35 21.68
N TYR A 278 1.41 7.66 22.10
CA TYR A 278 1.38 6.80 23.27
C TYR A 278 1.61 5.35 22.89
N GLU A 279 2.30 4.64 23.76
CA GLU A 279 2.31 3.18 23.76
C GLU A 279 0.89 2.69 24.07
N GLN A 280 0.47 1.65 23.37
CA GLN A 280 -0.84 1.05 23.49
C GLN A 280 -0.74 -0.32 24.15
N HIS A 281 -1.55 -0.56 25.16
CA HIS A 281 -1.63 -1.86 25.83
C HIS A 281 -3.07 -2.21 26.22
N PHE A 282 -3.66 -3.20 25.55
CA PHE A 282 -5.05 -3.61 25.79
C PHE A 282 -5.15 -4.91 26.58
N THR A 283 -5.69 -4.84 27.80
CA THR A 283 -6.10 -6.04 28.55
C THR A 283 -7.54 -6.39 28.23
N VAL A 284 -7.75 -7.22 27.20
CA VAL A 284 -9.08 -7.64 26.76
C VAL A 284 -9.57 -8.85 27.56
N ASP A 285 -10.77 -8.74 28.12
CA ASP A 285 -11.50 -9.85 28.73
C ASP A 285 -12.56 -10.31 27.71
N PRO A 286 -12.39 -11.48 27.06
CA PRO A 286 -13.32 -11.95 26.04
C PRO A 286 -14.78 -11.99 26.52
N GLY A 287 -15.01 -12.24 27.82
CA GLY A 287 -16.35 -12.28 28.41
C GLY A 287 -17.03 -10.90 28.56
N LYS A 288 -16.29 -9.81 28.35
CA LYS A 288 -16.78 -8.43 28.44
C LYS A 288 -16.83 -7.69 27.11
N VAL A 289 -16.40 -8.33 26.03
CA VAL A 289 -16.59 -7.79 24.69
C VAL A 289 -18.09 -7.65 24.42
N GLY A 290 -18.53 -6.43 24.13
CA GLY A 290 -19.95 -6.14 23.91
C GLY A 290 -20.44 -6.66 22.55
N ALA A 291 -21.75 -6.54 22.31
CA ALA A 291 -22.33 -6.79 21.00
C ALA A 291 -22.09 -5.60 20.07
N TYR A 292 -21.87 -5.87 18.79
CA TYR A 292 -21.82 -4.83 17.76
C TYR A 292 -23.20 -4.23 17.49
N ASP A 293 -23.24 -2.92 17.24
CA ASP A 293 -24.36 -2.26 16.57
C ASP A 293 -24.17 -2.41 15.05
N THR A 294 -24.73 -3.48 14.48
CA THR A 294 -24.52 -3.83 13.06
C THR A 294 -25.15 -2.86 12.08
N GLU A 295 -26.06 -2.00 12.55
CA GLU A 295 -26.69 -0.95 11.75
C GLU A 295 -25.96 0.39 11.89
N GLY A 296 -24.98 0.49 12.80
CA GLY A 296 -24.19 1.69 13.04
C GLY A 296 -23.16 1.95 11.93
N ALA A 297 -22.88 3.23 11.67
CA ALA A 297 -21.96 3.66 10.62
C ALA A 297 -20.57 3.01 10.74
N LEU A 298 -19.99 2.99 11.94
CA LEU A 298 -18.69 2.35 12.21
C LEU A 298 -18.68 0.87 11.78
N TYR A 299 -19.72 0.11 12.12
CA TYR A 299 -19.78 -1.29 11.76
C TYR A 299 -19.89 -1.46 10.24
N GLN A 300 -20.82 -0.74 9.61
CA GLN A 300 -21.06 -0.85 8.17
C GLN A 300 -19.84 -0.44 7.34
N GLU A 301 -19.18 0.65 7.72
CA GLU A 301 -17.99 1.15 7.04
C GLU A 301 -16.83 0.19 7.20
N TYR A 302 -16.45 -0.14 8.43
CA TYR A 302 -15.25 -0.93 8.69
C TYR A 302 -15.46 -2.44 8.58
N THR A 303 -16.63 -2.91 8.15
CA THR A 303 -16.84 -4.28 7.66
C THR A 303 -17.06 -4.35 6.14
N SER A 304 -17.10 -3.20 5.46
CA SER A 304 -17.28 -3.16 4.01
C SER A 304 -15.98 -3.52 3.26
N SER A 305 -16.15 -4.13 2.09
CA SER A 305 -15.07 -4.32 1.14
C SER A 305 -14.69 -2.98 0.49
N GLY A 306 -13.40 -2.69 0.38
CA GLY A 306 -12.84 -1.47 -0.21
C GLY A 306 -11.94 -1.75 -1.41
N GLY A 307 -11.12 -0.76 -1.78
CA GLY A 307 -10.16 -0.83 -2.89
C GLY A 307 -9.07 -1.88 -2.63
N ASN A 308 -8.03 -1.51 -1.88
CA ASN A 308 -6.93 -2.40 -1.54
C ASN A 308 -7.28 -3.43 -0.44
N ILE A 309 -8.33 -3.15 0.34
CA ILE A 309 -8.94 -4.06 1.34
C ILE A 309 -10.17 -4.73 0.73
N LEU A 310 -9.97 -5.51 -0.33
CA LEU A 310 -11.03 -6.22 -1.04
C LEU A 310 -11.36 -7.54 -0.34
N VAL A 311 -12.66 -7.80 -0.11
CA VAL A 311 -13.16 -9.05 0.45
C VAL A 311 -13.76 -9.91 -0.68
N THR A 312 -12.98 -10.85 -1.19
CA THR A 312 -13.43 -11.81 -2.20
C THR A 312 -14.08 -13.04 -1.57
N PRO A 313 -14.84 -13.87 -2.33
CA PRO A 313 -15.35 -15.15 -1.84
C PRO A 313 -14.27 -16.07 -1.27
N GLU A 314 -13.09 -16.09 -1.88
CA GLU A 314 -11.93 -16.92 -1.50
C GLU A 314 -11.32 -16.44 -0.17
N ILE A 315 -11.13 -15.12 0.00
CA ILE A 315 -10.69 -14.53 1.27
C ILE A 315 -11.72 -14.83 2.37
N ALA A 316 -13.02 -14.70 2.05
CA ALA A 316 -14.08 -15.00 3.00
C ALA A 316 -14.19 -16.49 3.35
N GLU A 317 -13.78 -17.40 2.45
CA GLU A 317 -13.64 -18.82 2.75
C GLU A 317 -12.48 -19.08 3.71
N THR A 318 -11.29 -18.55 3.40
CA THR A 318 -10.12 -18.66 4.31
C THR A 318 -10.42 -18.09 5.70
N ALA A 319 -11.03 -16.90 5.79
CA ALA A 319 -11.37 -16.32 7.08
C ALA A 319 -12.31 -17.22 7.91
N ARG A 320 -13.32 -17.82 7.28
CA ARG A 320 -14.24 -18.76 7.95
C ARG A 320 -13.55 -20.06 8.37
N GLU A 321 -12.63 -20.57 7.57
CA GLU A 321 -11.86 -21.78 7.90
C GLU A 321 -10.94 -21.55 9.11
N VAL A 322 -10.22 -20.43 9.12
CA VAL A 322 -9.30 -20.06 10.22
C VAL A 322 -10.06 -19.81 11.52
N VAL A 323 -11.15 -19.03 11.48
CA VAL A 323 -11.96 -18.72 12.67
C VAL A 323 -12.68 -19.97 13.20
N GLY A 324 -13.20 -20.81 12.30
CA GLY A 324 -13.95 -22.02 12.63
C GLY A 324 -15.26 -21.71 13.34
N ASN A 325 -15.43 -22.24 14.55
CA ASN A 325 -16.63 -22.02 15.38
C ASN A 325 -16.42 -20.94 16.46
N GLU A 326 -15.34 -20.17 16.40
CA GLU A 326 -15.12 -19.07 17.34
C GLU A 326 -16.12 -17.94 17.07
N VAL A 327 -16.79 -17.47 18.12
CA VAL A 327 -17.83 -16.43 18.04
C VAL A 327 -17.43 -15.16 18.77
N ASN A 328 -16.38 -15.21 19.58
CA ASN A 328 -15.82 -14.04 20.22
C ASN A 328 -14.93 -13.28 19.22
N PRO A 329 -15.22 -12.01 18.90
CA PRO A 329 -14.49 -11.29 17.86
C PRO A 329 -13.01 -11.05 18.23
N TYR A 330 -12.66 -10.93 19.52
CA TYR A 330 -11.25 -10.82 19.92
C TYR A 330 -10.48 -12.11 19.66
N LEU A 331 -11.03 -13.26 20.05
CA LEU A 331 -10.39 -14.57 19.81
C LEU A 331 -10.40 -14.94 18.32
N ALA A 332 -11.41 -14.52 17.57
CA ALA A 332 -11.45 -14.69 16.12
C ALA A 332 -10.36 -13.84 15.44
N ALA A 333 -10.22 -12.56 15.81
CA ALA A 333 -9.14 -11.69 15.33
C ALA A 333 -7.76 -12.25 15.68
N GLN A 334 -7.59 -12.82 16.87
CA GLN A 334 -6.32 -13.46 17.27
C GLN A 334 -5.95 -14.59 16.31
N LYS A 335 -6.87 -15.52 16.04
CA LYS A 335 -6.61 -16.62 15.08
C LYS A 335 -6.28 -16.13 13.68
N LEU A 336 -6.94 -15.05 13.24
CA LEU A 336 -6.67 -14.45 11.94
C LEU A 336 -5.27 -13.80 11.90
N ASN A 337 -4.86 -13.14 12.98
CA ASN A 337 -3.51 -12.60 13.11
C ASN A 337 -2.46 -13.73 13.10
N ASP A 338 -2.66 -14.77 13.93
CA ASP A 338 -1.77 -15.93 13.99
C ASP A 338 -1.64 -16.57 12.60
N TYR A 339 -2.75 -16.71 11.87
CA TYR A 339 -2.72 -17.20 10.49
C TYR A 339 -1.89 -16.30 9.56
N VAL A 340 -2.01 -14.97 9.65
CA VAL A 340 -1.21 -14.06 8.83
C VAL A 340 0.28 -14.20 9.16
N VAL A 341 0.65 -14.10 10.44
CA VAL A 341 2.04 -14.20 10.91
C VAL A 341 2.66 -15.56 10.58
N ASP A 342 1.89 -16.65 10.60
CA ASP A 342 2.40 -17.99 10.37
C ASP A 342 2.42 -18.39 8.88
N ASN A 343 1.63 -17.74 8.01
CA ASN A 343 1.39 -18.22 6.64
C ASN A 343 1.66 -17.17 5.55
N ILE A 344 1.94 -15.92 5.89
CA ILE A 344 2.23 -14.85 4.94
C ILE A 344 3.65 -14.37 5.17
N THR A 345 4.57 -14.68 4.25
CA THR A 345 5.97 -14.29 4.40
C THR A 345 6.16 -12.81 4.05
N TYR A 346 6.96 -12.08 4.85
CA TYR A 346 7.32 -10.72 4.47
C TYR A 346 7.99 -10.66 3.09
N SER A 347 7.55 -9.72 2.28
CA SER A 347 8.15 -9.43 0.97
C SER A 347 7.73 -8.06 0.48
N PHE A 348 8.64 -7.30 -0.11
CA PHE A 348 8.27 -6.05 -0.76
C PHE A 348 7.30 -6.28 -1.91
N MET A 349 6.39 -5.33 -2.06
CA MET A 349 5.31 -5.35 -3.01
C MET A 349 5.57 -4.39 -4.19
N PRO A 350 5.13 -4.75 -5.41
CA PRO A 350 5.14 -3.86 -6.56
C PRO A 350 3.95 -2.87 -6.50
N HIS A 351 3.78 -2.16 -5.38
CA HIS A 351 2.61 -1.29 -5.10
C HIS A 351 2.27 -0.34 -6.26
N SER A 352 3.29 0.25 -6.87
CA SER A 352 3.14 1.17 -8.01
C SER A 352 2.52 0.55 -9.26
N ALA A 353 2.67 -0.76 -9.44
CA ALA A 353 2.15 -1.48 -10.60
C ALA A 353 0.79 -2.14 -10.32
N LEU A 354 0.45 -2.41 -9.05
CA LEU A 354 -0.81 -3.06 -8.69
C LEU A 354 -2.02 -2.18 -9.01
N TRP A 355 -1.95 -0.89 -8.71
CA TRP A 355 -3.04 0.05 -9.00
C TRP A 355 -3.36 0.15 -10.51
N PRO A 356 -2.39 0.44 -11.41
CA PRO A 356 -2.61 0.42 -12.86
C PRO A 356 -3.17 -0.90 -13.40
N ARG A 357 -2.89 -2.02 -12.73
CA ARG A 357 -3.38 -3.36 -13.10
C ARG A 357 -4.76 -3.68 -12.52
N GLY A 358 -5.31 -2.81 -11.67
CA GLY A 358 -6.58 -3.03 -10.98
C GLY A 358 -6.51 -4.18 -9.96
N GLU A 359 -5.32 -4.46 -9.42
CA GLU A 359 -5.08 -5.54 -8.47
C GLU A 359 -5.07 -4.99 -7.05
N ALA A 360 -5.98 -5.48 -6.20
CA ALA A 360 -6.04 -5.11 -4.80
C ALA A 360 -4.95 -5.83 -3.99
N GLU A 361 -4.28 -5.10 -3.09
CA GLU A 361 -3.21 -5.60 -2.22
C GLU A 361 -3.61 -6.86 -1.44
N SER A 362 -4.80 -6.85 -0.83
CA SER A 362 -5.32 -8.01 -0.09
C SER A 362 -5.54 -9.26 -0.97
N VAL A 363 -5.87 -9.09 -2.25
CA VAL A 363 -5.99 -10.21 -3.20
C VAL A 363 -4.61 -10.73 -3.57
N TYR A 364 -3.67 -9.83 -3.85
CA TYR A 364 -2.30 -10.21 -4.16
C TYR A 364 -1.68 -11.05 -3.04
N VAL A 365 -1.83 -10.62 -1.78
CA VAL A 365 -1.35 -11.39 -0.61
C VAL A 365 -2.06 -12.73 -0.49
N HIS A 366 -3.37 -12.76 -0.75
CA HIS A 366 -4.12 -14.01 -0.71
C HIS A 366 -3.63 -15.03 -1.74
N GLU A 367 -3.30 -14.60 -2.95
CA GLU A 367 -2.89 -15.48 -4.04
C GLU A 367 -1.43 -15.91 -3.90
N ASN A 368 -0.56 -15.00 -3.47
CA ASN A 368 0.89 -15.20 -3.48
C ASN A 368 1.50 -15.60 -2.12
N ARG A 369 0.74 -15.46 -1.02
CA ARG A 369 1.18 -15.80 0.35
C ARG A 369 2.40 -15.01 0.84
N HIS A 370 2.58 -13.80 0.32
CA HIS A 370 3.59 -12.87 0.80
C HIS A 370 3.13 -11.42 0.61
N GLY A 371 3.70 -10.52 1.40
CA GLY A 371 3.47 -9.08 1.30
C GLY A 371 4.23 -8.31 2.36
N ASP A 372 4.31 -7.00 2.22
CA ASP A 372 4.97 -6.12 3.18
C ASP A 372 3.99 -5.60 4.22
N CYS A 373 4.42 -4.61 5.03
CA CYS A 373 3.62 -4.04 6.10
C CYS A 373 2.24 -3.55 5.67
N GLY A 374 2.14 -2.91 4.51
CA GLY A 374 0.87 -2.45 3.95
C GLY A 374 0.00 -3.65 3.58
N ALA A 375 0.55 -4.55 2.77
CA ALA A 375 -0.20 -5.64 2.19
C ALA A 375 -0.65 -6.68 3.25
N GLN A 376 0.22 -7.04 4.20
CA GLN A 376 -0.13 -7.92 5.33
C GLN A 376 -1.25 -7.31 6.19
N SER A 377 -1.14 -6.02 6.51
CA SER A 377 -2.15 -5.31 7.30
C SER A 377 -3.49 -5.23 6.57
N MET A 378 -3.48 -4.96 5.26
CA MET A 378 -4.70 -4.94 4.43
C MET A 378 -5.34 -6.33 4.30
N TYR A 379 -4.53 -7.38 4.20
CA TYR A 379 -5.03 -8.76 4.17
C TYR A 379 -5.64 -9.18 5.50
N PHE A 380 -4.97 -8.91 6.63
CA PHE A 380 -5.56 -9.11 7.96
C PHE A 380 -6.89 -8.38 8.13
N THR A 381 -6.95 -7.11 7.71
CA THR A 381 -8.18 -6.33 7.74
C THR A 381 -9.26 -6.98 6.88
N SER A 382 -8.94 -7.40 5.64
CA SER A 382 -9.90 -8.07 4.76
C SER A 382 -10.46 -9.37 5.37
N LEU A 383 -9.60 -10.18 6.01
CA LEU A 383 -10.00 -11.37 6.75
C LEU A 383 -10.95 -11.05 7.92
N CYS A 384 -10.66 -9.99 8.69
CA CYS A 384 -11.54 -9.53 9.78
C CYS A 384 -12.91 -9.08 9.25
N ARG A 385 -12.91 -8.26 8.19
CA ARG A 385 -14.14 -7.74 7.57
C ARG A 385 -15.01 -8.88 7.03
N ALA A 386 -14.40 -9.90 6.43
CA ALA A 386 -15.09 -11.09 5.93
C ALA A 386 -15.91 -11.86 6.97
N VAL A 387 -15.52 -11.80 8.26
CA VAL A 387 -16.23 -12.45 9.37
C VAL A 387 -16.99 -11.46 10.26
N GLY A 388 -17.16 -10.22 9.79
CA GLY A 388 -17.97 -9.20 10.45
C GLY A 388 -17.31 -8.55 11.68
N ILE A 389 -15.97 -8.53 11.72
CA ILE A 389 -15.18 -7.78 12.70
C ILE A 389 -14.79 -6.45 12.04
N PRO A 390 -15.21 -5.28 12.57
CA PRO A 390 -14.81 -4.00 12.01
C PRO A 390 -13.30 -3.82 12.16
N ALA A 391 -12.60 -3.56 11.06
CA ALA A 391 -11.15 -3.42 11.03
C ALA A 391 -10.71 -2.38 9.99
N ARG A 392 -9.52 -1.81 10.18
CA ARG A 392 -8.91 -0.80 9.31
C ARG A 392 -7.40 -0.98 9.25
N THR A 393 -6.78 -0.50 8.18
CA THR A 393 -5.33 -0.50 7.99
C THR A 393 -4.79 0.91 8.10
N THR A 394 -4.30 1.25 9.28
CA THR A 394 -3.74 2.56 9.61
C THR A 394 -2.41 2.76 8.88
N GLY A 395 -2.19 3.95 8.32
CA GLY A 395 -1.00 4.30 7.56
C GLY A 395 -0.24 5.50 8.13
N GLY A 396 1.08 5.45 8.02
CA GLY A 396 1.97 6.55 8.39
C GLY A 396 3.42 6.12 8.44
N TRP A 397 4.08 6.37 9.58
CA TRP A 397 5.49 6.04 9.76
C TRP A 397 5.77 5.35 11.10
N GLN A 398 6.84 4.56 11.12
CA GLN A 398 7.49 4.07 12.33
C GLN A 398 8.83 4.80 12.57
N LEU A 399 9.28 4.82 13.83
CA LEU A 399 10.43 5.56 14.32
C LEU A 399 11.43 4.66 15.10
N PHE A 400 11.43 3.35 14.85
CA PHE A 400 12.29 2.37 15.54
C PHE A 400 13.79 2.71 15.51
N THR A 401 14.24 3.47 14.50
CA THR A 401 15.64 3.89 14.34
C THR A 401 15.85 5.40 14.55
N GLY A 402 14.85 6.08 15.12
CA GLY A 402 14.84 7.53 15.30
C GLY A 402 14.62 8.33 14.00
N LYS A 403 14.27 7.67 12.89
CA LYS A 403 13.95 8.28 11.60
C LYS A 403 12.57 7.81 11.14
N PHE A 404 11.86 8.67 10.42
CA PHE A 404 10.62 8.26 9.76
C PHE A 404 10.93 7.20 8.71
N SER A 405 10.30 6.03 8.87
CA SER A 405 10.25 4.97 7.87
C SER A 405 8.78 4.67 7.60
N GLY A 406 8.39 4.59 6.33
CA GLY A 406 7.01 4.22 5.97
C GLY A 406 6.62 2.90 6.65
N HIS A 407 5.45 2.87 7.27
CA HIS A 407 4.89 1.66 7.86
C HIS A 407 3.36 1.69 7.87
N PHE A 408 2.78 0.51 7.92
CA PHE A 408 1.35 0.28 8.10
C PHE A 408 1.15 -0.75 9.20
N TRP A 409 0.02 -0.63 9.89
CA TRP A 409 -0.45 -1.64 10.82
C TRP A 409 -1.97 -1.75 10.71
N ALA A 410 -2.55 -2.76 11.33
CA ALA A 410 -3.99 -2.92 11.38
C ALA A 410 -4.54 -2.54 12.76
N GLU A 411 -5.82 -2.18 12.78
CA GLU A 411 -6.59 -2.03 14.01
C GLU A 411 -7.94 -2.71 13.82
N PHE A 412 -8.43 -3.38 14.86
CA PHE A 412 -9.78 -3.94 14.87
C PHE A 412 -10.58 -3.38 16.04
N PHE A 413 -11.88 -3.17 15.82
CA PHE A 413 -12.76 -2.54 16.80
C PHE A 413 -13.47 -3.58 17.66
N LEU A 414 -13.38 -3.41 18.97
CA LEU A 414 -14.10 -4.21 19.95
C LEU A 414 -15.04 -3.33 20.79
N PRO A 415 -16.35 -3.67 20.89
CA PRO A 415 -17.26 -2.94 21.75
C PRO A 415 -16.79 -3.02 23.21
N ASN A 416 -16.85 -1.89 23.91
CA ASN A 416 -16.30 -1.62 25.26
C ASN A 416 -14.78 -1.42 25.35
N TYR A 417 -14.01 -1.65 24.28
CA TYR A 417 -12.54 -1.50 24.28
C TYR A 417 -12.06 -0.43 23.30
N GLY A 418 -12.70 -0.29 22.14
CA GLY A 418 -12.29 0.64 21.09
C GLY A 418 -11.46 -0.03 20.01
N TRP A 419 -10.60 0.74 19.34
CA TRP A 419 -9.65 0.27 18.33
C TRP A 419 -8.45 -0.38 19.01
N VAL A 420 -8.22 -1.66 18.71
CA VAL A 420 -7.14 -2.48 19.27
C VAL A 420 -6.10 -2.70 18.16
N PRO A 421 -4.81 -2.37 18.39
CA PRO A 421 -3.78 -2.48 17.35
C PRO A 421 -3.32 -3.91 17.12
N VAL A 422 -2.91 -4.19 15.88
CA VAL A 422 -2.25 -5.43 15.45
C VAL A 422 -1.17 -5.07 14.42
N ASP A 423 0.04 -5.57 14.61
CA ASP A 423 1.15 -5.33 13.67
C ASP A 423 1.86 -6.66 13.31
N PRO A 424 1.39 -7.36 12.27
CA PRO A 424 1.97 -8.64 11.85
C PRO A 424 3.44 -8.50 11.43
N THR A 425 3.80 -7.41 10.76
CA THR A 425 5.17 -7.19 10.28
C THR A 425 6.13 -6.91 11.43
N ALA A 426 5.73 -6.10 12.41
CA ALA A 426 6.58 -5.91 13.59
C ALA A 426 6.77 -7.23 14.33
N ALA A 427 5.72 -8.07 14.44
CA ALA A 427 5.82 -9.41 15.04
C ALA A 427 6.87 -10.30 14.35
N GLU A 428 6.99 -10.22 13.02
CA GLU A 428 7.95 -11.01 12.22
C GLU A 428 9.42 -10.58 12.39
N ILE A 429 9.71 -9.41 12.97
CA ILE A 429 11.10 -8.98 13.24
C ILE A 429 11.87 -10.07 14.00
N ALA A 430 11.24 -10.73 14.98
CA ALA A 430 11.86 -11.78 15.78
C ALA A 430 12.24 -13.05 14.99
N ASP A 431 11.61 -13.30 13.84
CA ASP A 431 11.96 -14.44 12.98
C ASP A 431 13.31 -14.25 12.30
N TYR A 432 13.69 -13.00 12.06
CA TYR A 432 14.95 -12.63 11.43
C TYR A 432 16.13 -12.58 12.41
N ILE A 433 15.88 -12.50 13.71
CA ILE A 433 16.94 -12.41 14.73
C ILE A 433 17.56 -13.79 15.03
N PRO A 434 18.88 -13.97 14.80
CA PRO A 434 19.55 -15.22 15.12
C PRO A 434 19.66 -15.41 16.64
N GLY A 435 19.58 -16.66 17.09
CA GLY A 435 19.85 -17.02 18.49
C GLY A 435 18.68 -16.87 19.47
N LEU A 436 17.55 -16.27 19.08
CA LEU A 436 16.33 -16.31 19.89
C LEU A 436 15.80 -17.75 20.02
N SER A 437 15.25 -18.07 21.18
CA SER A 437 14.48 -19.28 21.42
C SER A 437 13.06 -19.14 20.85
N ASP A 438 12.38 -20.26 20.63
CA ASP A 438 10.98 -20.27 20.15
C ASP A 438 10.05 -19.52 21.12
N ALA A 439 10.35 -19.55 22.42
CA ALA A 439 9.58 -18.83 23.43
C ALA A 439 9.78 -17.31 23.34
N GLU A 440 11.02 -16.84 23.17
CA GLU A 440 11.32 -15.40 22.98
C GLU A 440 10.66 -14.88 21.70
N ARG A 441 10.71 -15.65 20.60
CA ARG A 441 10.00 -15.28 19.36
C ARG A 441 8.49 -15.20 19.57
N GLN A 442 7.91 -16.18 20.25
CA GLN A 442 6.47 -16.19 20.48
C GLN A 442 6.04 -15.04 21.40
N ASP A 443 6.77 -14.78 22.49
CA ASP A 443 6.48 -13.67 23.40
C ASP A 443 6.54 -12.31 22.67
N PHE A 444 7.47 -12.15 21.74
CA PHE A 444 7.57 -10.97 20.87
C PHE A 444 6.40 -10.85 19.89
N LYS A 445 6.02 -11.95 19.23
CA LYS A 445 4.85 -11.98 18.34
C LYS A 445 3.54 -11.68 19.07
N ASP A 446 3.36 -12.28 20.24
CA ASP A 446 2.16 -12.10 21.08
C ASP A 446 1.99 -10.65 21.54
N PHE A 447 3.09 -9.90 21.71
CA PHE A 447 3.04 -8.49 22.07
C PHE A 447 2.29 -7.67 21.01
N PHE A 448 2.56 -7.88 19.73
CA PHE A 448 1.96 -7.11 18.64
C PHE A 448 0.52 -7.50 18.30
N PHE A 449 -0.13 -8.33 19.11
CA PHE A 449 -1.58 -8.52 19.09
C PHE A 449 -2.24 -7.84 20.30
N GLY A 450 -2.77 -6.65 20.09
CA GLY A 450 -3.42 -5.84 21.11
C GLY A 450 -2.50 -4.89 21.89
N ASN A 451 -1.21 -4.85 21.55
CA ASN A 451 -0.29 -3.82 22.03
C ASN A 451 0.47 -3.20 20.85
N GLN A 452 0.98 -1.99 21.07
CA GLN A 452 1.83 -1.28 20.13
C GLN A 452 2.78 -0.35 20.90
N ASP A 453 4.00 -0.22 20.42
CA ASP A 453 4.99 0.74 20.90
C ASP A 453 4.54 2.21 20.71
N HIS A 454 5.26 3.16 21.33
CA HIS A 454 5.05 4.60 21.14
C HIS A 454 5.78 5.19 19.91
N LEU A 455 6.50 4.38 19.13
CA LEU A 455 7.40 4.83 18.06
C LEU A 455 6.67 4.96 16.71
N ARG A 456 5.43 5.46 16.72
CA ARG A 456 4.56 5.55 15.54
C ARG A 456 4.12 6.98 15.27
N CYS A 457 3.85 7.27 14.00
CA CYS A 457 3.22 8.51 13.56
C CYS A 457 2.03 8.16 12.68
N VAL A 458 0.82 8.47 13.15
CA VAL A 458 -0.42 8.20 12.40
C VAL A 458 -0.71 9.34 11.45
N VAL A 459 -0.77 9.05 10.15
CA VAL A 459 -1.10 10.03 9.08
C VAL A 459 -2.52 9.83 8.58
N GLN A 460 -2.98 8.59 8.49
CA GLN A 460 -4.31 8.25 8.03
C GLN A 460 -4.91 7.08 8.79
N LYS A 461 -6.24 7.07 8.95
CA LYS A 461 -6.96 6.09 9.77
C LYS A 461 -7.20 4.74 9.09
N ASP A 462 -7.29 4.71 7.76
CA ASP A 462 -7.50 3.49 6.98
C ASP A 462 -6.71 3.59 5.67
N ALA A 463 -6.62 2.49 4.91
CA ALA A 463 -6.11 2.53 3.54
C ALA A 463 -7.13 3.22 2.61
N ASP A 464 -6.66 3.73 1.47
CA ASP A 464 -7.50 4.34 0.42
C ASP A 464 -8.29 5.57 0.86
N VAL A 465 -7.85 6.26 1.92
CA VAL A 465 -8.48 7.51 2.36
C VAL A 465 -8.19 8.61 1.33
N ALA A 466 -9.26 9.22 0.81
CA ALA A 466 -9.14 10.27 -0.19
C ALA A 466 -8.38 11.49 0.35
N LEU A 467 -7.47 12.03 -0.48
CA LEU A 467 -6.77 13.28 -0.20
C LEU A 467 -7.74 14.45 0.05
N ILE A 468 -7.26 15.47 0.77
CA ILE A 468 -8.03 16.68 1.08
C ILE A 468 -7.29 17.91 0.52
N PRO A 469 -7.83 18.59 -0.52
CA PRO A 469 -8.96 18.16 -1.35
C PRO A 469 -8.60 16.91 -2.17
N PRO A 470 -9.62 16.18 -2.70
CA PRO A 470 -9.36 15.02 -3.55
C PRO A 470 -8.51 15.39 -4.76
N ALA A 471 -7.53 14.55 -5.10
CA ALA A 471 -6.78 14.71 -6.32
C ALA A 471 -7.70 14.45 -7.53
N ALA A 472 -7.65 15.35 -8.51
CA ALA A 472 -8.43 15.21 -9.75
C ALA A 472 -7.77 14.26 -10.75
N GLU A 473 -6.47 14.02 -10.60
CA GLU A 473 -5.68 13.11 -11.43
C GLU A 473 -5.01 12.08 -10.50
N PRO A 474 -4.63 10.89 -11.02
CA PRO A 474 -3.95 9.88 -10.24
C PRO A 474 -2.69 10.44 -9.53
N VAL A 475 -2.50 10.04 -8.28
CA VAL A 475 -1.27 10.26 -7.51
C VAL A 475 -0.60 8.90 -7.26
N MET A 476 0.73 8.85 -7.24
CA MET A 476 1.45 7.62 -6.93
C MET A 476 1.19 7.21 -5.47
N LEU A 477 0.87 5.92 -5.25
CA LEU A 477 0.48 5.28 -3.99
C LEU A 477 -0.88 5.73 -3.43
N VAL A 478 -1.90 4.92 -3.73
CA VAL A 478 -3.30 5.12 -3.29
C VAL A 478 -3.55 4.53 -1.89
N ALA A 479 -2.71 3.59 -1.44
CA ALA A 479 -2.91 2.88 -0.16
C ALA A 479 -2.64 3.77 1.06
N ALA A 480 -1.49 4.46 1.15
CA ALA A 480 -1.25 5.53 2.11
C ALA A 480 -0.23 6.59 1.69
N LEU A 481 -0.41 7.79 2.24
CA LEU A 481 0.45 8.94 1.99
C LEU A 481 1.64 8.96 2.97
N GLN A 482 2.78 8.42 2.54
CA GLN A 482 4.03 8.38 3.32
C GLN A 482 5.13 9.31 2.78
N GLN A 483 4.88 9.90 1.62
CA GLN A 483 5.65 10.94 0.97
C GLN A 483 4.67 11.95 0.37
N PRO A 484 5.10 13.18 0.00
CA PRO A 484 4.18 14.13 -0.58
C PRO A 484 3.62 13.61 -1.91
N ALA A 485 2.32 13.78 -2.09
CA ALA A 485 1.68 13.57 -3.38
C ALA A 485 1.77 14.85 -4.21
N TYR A 486 1.85 14.69 -5.53
CA TYR A 486 2.06 15.78 -6.47
C TYR A 486 1.18 15.61 -7.71
N ASN A 487 0.50 16.68 -8.13
CA ASN A 487 -0.06 16.79 -9.48
C ASN A 487 0.47 18.07 -10.13
N CYS A 488 0.77 18.02 -11.42
CA CYS A 488 1.14 19.21 -12.18
C CYS A 488 0.53 19.14 -13.58
N ASP A 489 -0.28 20.13 -13.91
CA ASP A 489 -1.02 20.20 -15.18
C ASP A 489 -0.13 20.37 -16.41
N THR A 490 1.13 20.78 -16.26
CA THR A 490 2.07 21.00 -17.38
C THR A 490 3.31 20.12 -17.31
N MET A 491 3.41 19.24 -16.32
CA MET A 491 4.51 18.28 -16.22
C MET A 491 4.19 17.05 -17.06
N GLU A 492 5.11 16.70 -17.96
CA GLU A 492 5.01 15.52 -18.83
C GLU A 492 5.42 14.25 -18.08
N GLU A 493 6.45 14.36 -17.25
CA GLU A 493 6.96 13.28 -16.39
C GLU A 493 6.06 13.05 -15.17
N ILE A 494 6.21 11.89 -14.52
CA ILE A 494 5.47 11.56 -13.30
C ILE A 494 5.97 12.45 -12.16
N PRO A 495 5.15 13.35 -11.59
CA PRO A 495 5.66 14.40 -10.72
C PRO A 495 6.42 13.91 -9.48
N VAL A 496 5.95 12.85 -8.84
CA VAL A 496 6.63 12.28 -7.67
C VAL A 496 7.98 11.62 -8.03
N ALA A 497 8.15 11.10 -9.25
CA ALA A 497 9.41 10.52 -9.69
C ALA A 497 10.48 11.60 -9.89
N VAL A 498 10.04 12.82 -10.26
CA VAL A 498 10.92 13.98 -10.43
C VAL A 498 11.16 14.71 -9.11
N LEU A 499 10.09 15.00 -8.36
CA LEU A 499 10.14 15.86 -7.18
C LEU A 499 10.54 15.10 -5.91
N GLY A 500 10.38 13.78 -5.87
CA GLY A 500 10.75 12.93 -4.73
C GLY A 500 12.23 13.03 -4.37
N ASP A 501 13.11 13.17 -5.37
CA ASP A 501 14.57 13.32 -5.18
C ASP A 501 14.96 14.61 -4.45
N TYR A 502 14.06 15.60 -4.41
CA TYR A 502 14.26 16.91 -3.79
C TYR A 502 13.53 17.05 -2.45
N TRP A 503 12.85 15.99 -2.02
CA TRP A 503 12.14 15.95 -0.75
C TRP A 503 12.94 15.20 0.32
N SER A 504 12.85 15.67 1.55
CA SER A 504 13.35 14.95 2.72
C SER A 504 12.44 15.13 3.91
N MET A 505 12.51 14.18 4.86
CA MET A 505 11.79 14.22 6.11
C MET A 505 12.73 13.92 7.28
N GLN A 506 12.61 14.69 8.35
CA GLN A 506 13.44 14.56 9.55
C GLN A 506 12.57 14.47 10.79
N ALA A 507 12.96 13.60 11.73
CA ALA A 507 12.37 13.48 13.05
C ALA A 507 13.31 14.05 14.12
N GLU A 508 12.74 14.75 15.09
CA GLU A 508 13.41 15.24 16.29
C GLU A 508 12.57 14.86 17.52
N VAL A 509 13.18 14.19 18.50
CA VAL A 509 12.55 13.90 19.79
C VAL A 509 12.56 15.18 20.64
N LEU A 510 11.39 15.62 21.11
CA LEU A 510 11.24 16.81 21.94
C LEU A 510 11.18 16.49 23.44
N SER A 511 10.61 15.34 23.78
CA SER A 511 10.55 14.82 25.16
C SER A 511 10.16 13.34 25.17
N ASP A 512 10.77 12.61 26.11
CA ASP A 512 10.50 11.20 26.45
C ASP A 512 10.01 11.08 27.91
#